data_AF-A0A173RCK4-F1
#
_entry.id   AF-A0A173RCK4-F1
#
_cell.length_a   1.000
_cell.length_b   1.000
_cell.length_c   1.000
_cell.angle_alpha   90.00
_cell.angle_beta   90.00
_cell.angle_gamma   90.00
#
_symmetry.space_group_name_H-M   'P 1'
#
loop_
_entity.id
_entity.type
_entity.pdbx_description
1 polymer ?
#
loop_
_entity_poly.entity_id
_entity_poly.type
_entity_poly.pdbx_seq_one_letter_code
_entity_poly.pdbx_strand_id
1 'polypeptide(L)'
;MIDFYYQLRQRMVETMQVSLKQIRQVLGFGVQEFGDLIGLTRQTINNLETQKNKMSSIQYIAICAVIDNCLKDKPELLPILSTILCSNEDENHGNIFETIENGSLLKKWFLCFPDESKILRFGVDDTGIIDQTDFNNIAENYRVFLDQTALYENGFSEAIQPLSGLLKNNGNKIIIPLRSVEAIQNQMISTNREEITMAQRAMKILMDMQMQDLVEIRGEKSDSNVISTFVSVFAKFKCVNRLALITCDRKLAKQIEALNNDEMGGFHILVLKYENGKGFRKWQEEDFQDKESIEKIYINSENIQEQNKDDELKGWGVIS
;
A
#
# COMPACT_ATOMS: atom_id res chain seq x y z
N MET A 1 9.16 2.14 -16.18
CA MET A 1 7.92 1.68 -15.52
C MET A 1 7.56 0.22 -15.83
N ILE A 2 7.49 -0.23 -17.10
CA ILE A 2 7.27 -1.67 -17.46
C ILE A 2 8.36 -2.59 -16.89
N ASP A 3 9.58 -2.08 -16.78
CA ASP A 3 10.75 -2.83 -16.33
C ASP A 3 10.65 -3.28 -14.86
N PHE A 4 10.16 -2.43 -13.95
CA PHE A 4 10.03 -2.77 -12.52
C PHE A 4 9.13 -3.99 -12.29
N TYR A 5 7.89 -3.95 -12.81
CA TYR A 5 6.93 -5.04 -12.61
C TYR A 5 7.38 -6.34 -13.26
N TYR A 6 8.06 -6.25 -14.41
CA TYR A 6 8.65 -7.40 -15.06
C TYR A 6 9.80 -8.00 -14.22
N GLN A 7 10.73 -7.17 -13.75
CA GLN A 7 11.85 -7.58 -12.89
C GLN A 7 11.36 -8.20 -11.59
N LEU A 8 10.36 -7.61 -10.94
CA LEU A 8 9.75 -8.15 -9.72
C LEU A 8 9.20 -9.57 -9.96
N ARG A 9 8.48 -9.77 -11.07
CA ARG A 9 7.99 -11.09 -11.46
C ARG A 9 9.11 -12.06 -11.80
N GLN A 10 10.19 -11.63 -12.46
CA GLN A 10 11.35 -12.51 -12.71
C GLN A 10 11.98 -12.98 -11.40
N ARG A 11 12.17 -12.09 -10.43
CA ARG A 11 12.67 -12.45 -9.10
C ARG A 11 11.79 -13.51 -8.43
N MET A 12 10.46 -13.36 -8.51
CA MET A 12 9.52 -14.36 -7.96
C MET A 12 9.72 -15.74 -8.60
N VAL A 13 9.91 -15.81 -9.93
CA VAL A 13 10.16 -17.06 -10.65
C VAL A 13 11.50 -17.68 -10.22
N GLU A 14 12.55 -16.87 -10.13
CA GLU A 14 13.89 -17.33 -9.76
C GLU A 14 13.93 -17.87 -8.32
N THR A 15 13.38 -17.13 -7.36
CA THR A 15 13.29 -17.58 -5.96
C THR A 15 12.48 -18.86 -5.81
N MET A 16 11.33 -18.96 -6.50
CA MET A 16 10.53 -20.20 -6.51
C MET A 16 11.32 -21.37 -7.09
N GLN A 17 12.08 -21.14 -8.16
CA GLN A 17 12.89 -22.19 -8.77
C GLN A 17 13.97 -22.71 -7.81
N VAL A 18 14.70 -21.81 -7.13
CA VAL A 18 15.69 -22.18 -6.12
C VAL A 18 15.04 -22.98 -4.98
N SER A 19 13.84 -22.57 -4.59
CA SER A 19 13.09 -23.15 -3.47
C SER A 19 12.32 -24.43 -3.82
N LEU A 20 12.17 -24.76 -5.11
CA LEU A 20 11.18 -25.74 -5.60
C LEU A 20 11.28 -27.11 -4.92
N LYS A 21 12.51 -27.61 -4.75
CA LYS A 21 12.76 -28.91 -4.13
C LYS A 21 12.32 -28.93 -2.67
N GLN A 22 12.66 -27.89 -1.91
CA GLN A 22 12.31 -27.75 -0.49
C GLN A 22 10.79 -27.62 -0.33
N ILE A 23 10.17 -26.78 -1.16
CA ILE A 23 8.71 -26.58 -1.19
C ILE A 23 7.99 -27.91 -1.46
N ARG A 24 8.38 -28.63 -2.52
CA ARG A 24 7.79 -29.92 -2.85
C ARG A 24 7.91 -30.93 -1.70
N GLN A 25 9.07 -30.98 -1.04
CA GLN A 25 9.31 -31.87 0.09
C GLN A 25 8.44 -31.52 1.31
N VAL A 26 8.28 -30.23 1.62
CA VAL A 26 7.40 -29.76 2.71
C VAL A 26 5.94 -30.09 2.44
N LEU A 27 5.50 -29.98 1.19
CA LEU A 27 4.15 -30.39 0.78
C LEU A 27 3.94 -31.92 0.82
N GLY A 28 5.04 -32.70 0.92
CA GLY A 28 5.02 -34.16 1.04
C GLY A 28 4.98 -34.91 -0.30
N PHE A 29 5.21 -34.23 -1.43
CA PHE A 29 5.07 -34.86 -2.75
C PHE A 29 6.34 -35.54 -3.24
N GLY A 30 6.18 -36.69 -3.90
CA GLY A 30 7.22 -37.27 -4.75
C GLY A 30 7.45 -36.44 -6.02
N VAL A 31 8.61 -36.58 -6.68
CA VAL A 31 8.92 -35.84 -7.92
C VAL A 31 7.92 -36.16 -9.04
N GLN A 32 7.58 -37.44 -9.21
CA GLN A 32 6.63 -37.88 -10.24
C GLN A 32 5.22 -37.37 -9.93
N GLU A 33 4.76 -37.60 -8.70
CA GLU A 33 3.45 -37.16 -8.22
C GLU A 33 3.25 -35.65 -8.39
N PHE A 34 4.24 -34.85 -7.99
CA PHE A 34 4.18 -33.40 -8.18
C PHE A 34 4.17 -32.99 -9.65
N GLY A 35 4.95 -33.69 -10.48
CA GLY A 35 4.91 -33.52 -11.94
C GLY A 35 3.53 -33.79 -12.52
N ASP A 36 2.90 -34.90 -12.13
CA ASP A 36 1.57 -35.29 -12.61
C ASP A 36 0.49 -34.25 -12.22
N LEU A 37 0.57 -33.68 -11.02
CA LEU A 37 -0.35 -32.61 -10.57
C LEU A 37 -0.21 -31.32 -11.40
N ILE A 38 1.00 -30.96 -11.81
CA ILE A 38 1.27 -29.75 -12.60
C ILE A 38 1.05 -29.98 -14.10
N GLY A 39 1.10 -31.25 -14.55
CA GLY A 39 1.11 -31.62 -15.96
C GLY A 39 2.53 -31.59 -16.58
N LEU A 40 3.56 -31.88 -15.79
CA LEU A 40 4.96 -31.94 -16.20
C LEU A 40 5.54 -33.34 -15.98
N THR A 41 6.50 -33.73 -16.82
CA THR A 41 7.21 -35.00 -16.60
C THR A 41 8.13 -34.92 -15.38
N ARG A 42 8.41 -36.07 -14.75
CA ARG A 42 9.44 -36.18 -13.69
C ARG A 42 10.79 -35.61 -14.10
N GLN A 43 11.20 -35.81 -15.36
CA GLN A 43 12.45 -35.25 -15.88
C GLN A 43 12.41 -33.72 -15.89
N THR A 44 11.28 -33.14 -16.26
CA THR A 44 11.09 -31.68 -16.26
C THR A 44 11.19 -31.13 -14.84
N ILE A 45 10.52 -31.73 -13.85
CA ILE A 45 10.63 -31.30 -12.45
C ILE A 45 12.08 -31.40 -11.95
N ASN A 46 12.76 -32.52 -12.21
CA ASN A 46 14.17 -32.69 -11.83
C ASN A 46 15.07 -31.61 -12.47
N ASN A 47 14.85 -31.27 -13.73
CA ASN A 47 15.63 -30.23 -14.42
C ASN A 47 15.35 -28.83 -13.83
N LEU A 48 14.12 -28.55 -13.40
CA LEU A 48 13.77 -27.29 -12.72
C LEU A 48 14.43 -27.21 -11.35
N GLU A 49 14.32 -28.27 -10.52
CA GLU A 49 14.92 -28.33 -9.18
C GLU A 49 16.45 -28.26 -9.18
N THR A 50 17.09 -28.80 -10.23
CA THR A 50 18.54 -28.73 -10.41
C THR A 50 18.99 -27.50 -11.19
N GLN A 51 18.06 -26.61 -11.55
CA GLN A 51 18.29 -25.39 -12.32
C GLN A 51 19.00 -25.62 -13.67
N LYS A 52 18.93 -26.85 -14.21
CA LYS A 52 19.43 -27.16 -15.56
C LYS A 52 18.65 -26.41 -16.63
N ASN A 53 17.35 -26.24 -16.42
CA ASN A 53 16.47 -25.45 -17.26
C ASN A 53 15.93 -24.27 -16.46
N LYS A 54 15.86 -23.07 -17.03
CA LYS A 54 15.18 -21.93 -16.39
C LYS A 54 13.67 -22.19 -16.31
N MET A 55 13.07 -21.88 -15.17
CA MET A 55 11.63 -21.90 -14.99
C MET A 55 10.99 -20.77 -15.80
N SER A 56 9.93 -21.08 -16.54
CA SER A 56 9.12 -20.09 -17.22
C SER A 56 8.01 -19.55 -16.31
N SER A 57 7.49 -18.36 -16.63
CA SER A 57 6.34 -17.78 -15.90
C SER A 57 5.11 -18.71 -15.89
N ILE A 58 4.89 -19.47 -16.96
CA ILE A 58 3.77 -20.43 -17.03
C ILE A 58 3.96 -21.57 -16.03
N GLN A 59 5.18 -22.11 -15.94
CA GLN A 59 5.51 -23.15 -14.97
C GLN A 59 5.41 -22.64 -13.54
N TYR A 60 5.88 -21.42 -13.28
CA TYR A 60 5.71 -20.74 -11.99
C TYR A 60 4.23 -20.65 -11.59
N ILE A 61 3.37 -20.14 -12.48
CA ILE A 61 1.93 -20.02 -12.24
C ILE A 61 1.31 -21.40 -11.95
N ALA A 62 1.65 -22.42 -12.74
CA ALA A 62 1.12 -23.78 -12.54
C ALA A 62 1.55 -24.38 -11.18
N ILE A 63 2.81 -24.15 -10.78
CA ILE A 63 3.31 -24.54 -9.45
C ILE A 63 2.56 -23.80 -8.35
N CYS A 64 2.41 -22.47 -8.44
CA CYS A 64 1.66 -21.68 -7.48
C CYS A 64 0.20 -22.14 -7.36
N ALA A 65 -0.45 -22.53 -8.46
CA ALA A 65 -1.82 -23.05 -8.42
C ALA A 65 -1.93 -24.34 -7.58
N VAL A 66 -0.96 -25.26 -7.72
CA VAL A 66 -0.92 -26.49 -6.91
C VAL A 66 -0.63 -26.17 -5.45
N ILE A 67 0.32 -25.27 -5.17
CA ILE A 67 0.65 -24.85 -3.80
C ILE A 67 -0.56 -24.21 -3.12
N ASP A 68 -1.18 -23.22 -3.76
CA ASP A 68 -2.34 -22.50 -3.24
C ASP A 68 -3.50 -23.46 -2.96
N ASN A 69 -3.71 -24.47 -3.82
CA ASN A 69 -4.71 -25.49 -3.57
C ASN A 69 -4.37 -26.36 -2.34
N CYS A 70 -3.09 -26.72 -2.13
CA CYS A 70 -2.66 -27.46 -0.95
C CYS A 70 -2.81 -26.64 0.35
N LEU A 71 -2.57 -25.33 0.27
CA LEU A 71 -2.67 -24.42 1.42
C LEU A 71 -4.12 -24.23 1.90
N LYS A 72 -5.13 -24.50 1.06
CA LYS A 72 -6.53 -24.53 1.51
C LYS A 72 -6.78 -25.62 2.56
N ASP A 73 -6.14 -26.78 2.37
CA ASP A 73 -6.30 -27.93 3.27
C ASP A 73 -5.29 -27.89 4.44
N LYS A 74 -4.12 -27.26 4.22
CA LYS A 74 -3.01 -27.18 5.18
C LYS A 74 -2.48 -25.75 5.34
N PRO A 75 -3.28 -24.81 5.90
CA PRO A 75 -2.89 -23.42 6.04
C PRO A 75 -1.66 -23.23 6.95
N GLU A 76 -1.38 -24.17 7.84
CA GLU A 76 -0.19 -24.18 8.72
C GLU A 76 1.14 -24.30 7.97
N LEU A 77 1.13 -24.69 6.70
CA LEU A 77 2.34 -24.76 5.88
C LEU A 77 2.75 -23.40 5.32
N LEU A 78 1.83 -22.42 5.27
CA LEU A 78 2.09 -21.10 4.69
C LEU A 78 3.32 -20.40 5.34
N PRO A 79 3.46 -20.36 6.68
CA PRO A 79 4.64 -19.75 7.32
C PRO A 79 5.96 -20.47 6.97
N ILE A 80 5.91 -21.80 6.81
CA ILE A 80 7.07 -22.61 6.45
C ILE A 80 7.50 -22.30 5.01
N LEU A 81 6.53 -22.26 4.08
CA LEU A 81 6.79 -21.91 2.68
C LEU A 81 7.30 -20.48 2.53
N SER A 82 6.72 -19.52 3.25
CA SER A 82 7.19 -18.14 3.28
C SER A 82 8.64 -18.06 3.79
N THR A 83 8.97 -18.78 4.86
CA THR A 83 10.35 -18.83 5.39
C THR A 83 11.32 -19.39 4.36
N ILE A 84 10.98 -20.50 3.71
CA ILE A 84 11.81 -21.12 2.66
C ILE A 84 12.04 -20.13 1.50
N LEU A 85 10.98 -19.48 1.03
CA LEU A 85 11.07 -18.52 -0.07
C LEU A 85 11.95 -17.33 0.32
N CYS A 86 11.68 -16.70 1.48
CA CYS A 86 12.47 -15.58 1.98
C CYS A 86 13.95 -15.92 2.17
N SER A 87 14.28 -17.12 2.67
CA SER A 87 15.67 -17.55 2.86
C SER A 87 16.43 -17.76 1.54
N ASN A 88 15.71 -17.90 0.42
CA ASN A 88 16.28 -18.07 -0.91
C ASN A 88 16.10 -16.82 -1.80
N GLU A 89 15.65 -15.69 -1.22
CA GLU A 89 15.66 -14.40 -1.90
C GLU A 89 17.07 -13.78 -1.91
N ASP A 90 17.37 -13.00 -2.94
CA ASP A 90 18.58 -12.19 -2.99
C ASP A 90 18.50 -11.07 -1.95
N GLU A 91 19.43 -11.05 -1.00
CA GLU A 91 19.50 -10.08 0.11
C GLU A 91 19.59 -8.60 -0.36
N ASN A 92 19.97 -8.36 -1.61
CA ASN A 92 20.16 -7.01 -2.15
C ASN A 92 18.84 -6.24 -2.37
N HIS A 93 17.70 -6.93 -2.37
CA HIS A 93 16.39 -6.33 -2.63
C HIS A 93 15.37 -6.84 -1.61
N GLY A 94 14.46 -5.97 -1.15
CA GLY A 94 13.49 -6.32 -0.11
C GLY A 94 12.72 -7.63 -0.37
N ASN A 95 12.35 -8.31 0.72
CA ASN A 95 11.73 -9.64 0.71
C ASN A 95 10.32 -9.60 0.11
N ILE A 96 10.14 -10.19 -1.07
CA ILE A 96 8.87 -10.26 -1.80
C ILE A 96 7.89 -11.18 -1.05
N PHE A 97 8.38 -12.30 -0.50
CA PHE A 97 7.57 -13.34 0.11
C PHE A 97 7.40 -13.20 1.63
N GLU A 98 7.89 -12.10 2.22
CA GLU A 98 7.67 -11.79 3.65
C GLU A 98 6.17 -11.68 3.95
N THR A 99 5.40 -11.17 3.00
CA THR A 99 3.94 -11.16 3.07
C THR A 99 3.31 -11.72 1.80
N ILE A 100 2.69 -12.89 1.94
CA ILE A 100 1.89 -13.56 0.92
C ILE A 100 0.42 -13.15 1.14
N GLU A 101 -0.14 -12.29 0.28
CA GLU A 101 -1.49 -11.76 0.50
C GLU A 101 -2.53 -12.89 0.47
N ASN A 102 -3.38 -12.94 1.50
CA ASN A 102 -4.44 -13.93 1.67
C ASN A 102 -3.93 -15.40 1.55
N GLY A 103 -2.64 -15.64 1.79
CA GLY A 103 -2.03 -16.97 1.68
C GLY A 103 -1.95 -17.53 0.25
N SER A 104 -2.09 -16.69 -0.79
CA SER A 104 -2.04 -17.13 -2.19
C SER A 104 -0.81 -16.55 -2.92
N LEU A 105 0.05 -17.44 -3.41
CA LEU A 105 1.19 -17.08 -4.25
C LEU A 105 0.74 -16.60 -5.63
N LEU A 106 -0.36 -17.15 -6.16
CA LEU A 106 -0.96 -16.64 -7.39
C LEU A 106 -1.46 -15.21 -7.23
N LYS A 107 -2.13 -14.91 -6.12
CA LYS A 107 -2.59 -13.55 -5.85
C LYS A 107 -1.41 -12.58 -5.79
N LYS A 108 -0.33 -12.94 -5.08
CA LYS A 108 0.92 -12.15 -5.06
C LYS A 108 1.44 -11.87 -6.47
N TRP A 109 1.44 -12.88 -7.34
CA TRP A 109 1.87 -12.73 -8.73
C TRP A 109 1.02 -11.72 -9.51
N PHE A 110 -0.31 -11.80 -9.41
CA PHE A 110 -1.21 -10.90 -10.12
C PHE A 110 -1.18 -9.46 -9.58
N LEU A 111 -0.87 -9.27 -8.30
CA LEU A 111 -0.66 -7.94 -7.73
C LEU A 111 0.58 -7.24 -8.31
N CYS A 112 1.54 -7.98 -8.88
CA CYS A 112 2.72 -7.45 -9.54
C CYS A 112 2.48 -6.95 -10.98
N PHE A 113 1.24 -6.66 -11.37
CA PHE A 113 0.91 -6.11 -12.68
C PHE A 113 0.69 -4.58 -12.59
N PRO A 114 1.12 -3.81 -13.63
CA PRO A 114 1.10 -2.35 -13.61
C PRO A 114 -0.28 -1.70 -13.74
N ASP A 115 -1.24 -2.38 -14.38
CA ASP A 115 -2.49 -1.77 -14.84
C ASP A 115 -3.70 -2.42 -14.14
N GLU A 116 -4.27 -1.67 -13.20
CA GLU A 116 -5.48 -2.04 -12.45
C GLU A 116 -6.76 -1.52 -13.11
N SER A 117 -6.68 -0.54 -14.01
CA SER A 117 -7.87 0.05 -14.63
C SER A 117 -8.72 -1.00 -15.37
N LYS A 118 -8.07 -2.04 -15.90
CA LYS A 118 -8.69 -3.15 -16.64
C LYS A 118 -9.10 -4.36 -15.79
N ILE A 119 -8.57 -4.50 -14.57
CA ILE A 119 -8.80 -5.67 -13.70
C ILE A 119 -9.71 -5.32 -12.52
N LEU A 120 -9.67 -4.07 -12.08
CA LEU A 120 -10.05 -3.66 -10.73
C LEU A 120 -11.03 -2.46 -10.73
N ARG A 121 -11.42 -1.97 -11.92
CA ARG A 121 -12.30 -0.79 -12.12
C ARG A 121 -11.92 0.41 -11.23
N PHE A 122 -10.64 0.57 -10.90
CA PHE A 122 -10.15 1.84 -10.35
C PHE A 122 -10.06 2.84 -11.51
N GLY A 123 -11.17 3.51 -11.81
CA GLY A 123 -11.25 4.39 -12.96
C GLY A 123 -12.44 5.35 -12.90
N VAL A 124 -12.09 6.61 -12.62
CA VAL A 124 -12.72 7.82 -13.19
C VAL A 124 -14.16 8.11 -12.78
N ASP A 125 -14.41 8.23 -11.48
CA ASP A 125 -15.26 9.33 -11.06
C ASP A 125 -14.32 10.51 -10.77
N ASP A 126 -14.40 11.58 -11.58
CA ASP A 126 -13.61 12.82 -11.46
C ASP A 126 -13.72 13.49 -10.07
N THR A 127 -14.57 12.97 -9.19
CA THR A 127 -14.77 13.44 -7.83
C THR A 127 -13.70 12.93 -6.85
N GLY A 128 -13.00 11.83 -7.19
CA GLY A 128 -12.03 11.18 -6.31
C GLY A 128 -12.63 10.53 -5.06
N ILE A 129 -13.96 10.44 -4.95
CA ILE A 129 -14.69 9.83 -3.83
C ILE A 129 -14.55 8.30 -3.91
N ILE A 130 -14.41 7.65 -2.75
CA ILE A 130 -14.29 6.20 -2.61
C ILE A 130 -15.67 5.61 -2.34
N ASP A 131 -16.09 4.70 -3.21
CA ASP A 131 -17.35 3.97 -3.08
C ASP A 131 -17.17 2.55 -2.51
N GLN A 132 -18.25 1.76 -2.50
CA GLN A 132 -18.22 0.39 -2.01
C GLN A 132 -17.38 -0.56 -2.88
N THR A 133 -17.34 -0.33 -4.19
CA THR A 133 -16.53 -1.11 -5.14
C THR A 133 -15.05 -0.86 -4.88
N ASP A 134 -14.69 0.40 -4.66
CA ASP A 134 -13.33 0.81 -4.28
C ASP A 134 -12.92 0.17 -2.94
N PHE A 135 -13.81 0.14 -1.94
CA PHE A 135 -13.50 -0.53 -0.67
C PHE A 135 -13.21 -2.02 -0.80
N ASN A 136 -13.96 -2.75 -1.63
CA ASN A 136 -13.67 -4.18 -1.89
C ASN A 136 -12.26 -4.33 -2.46
N ASN A 137 -11.91 -3.46 -3.40
CA ASN A 137 -10.61 -3.48 -4.02
C ASN A 137 -9.47 -3.14 -3.04
N ILE A 138 -9.63 -2.08 -2.25
CA ILE A 138 -8.67 -1.69 -1.21
C ILE A 138 -8.47 -2.86 -0.24
N ALA A 139 -9.56 -3.46 0.23
CA ALA A 139 -9.50 -4.57 1.19
C ALA A 139 -8.85 -5.84 0.62
N GLU A 140 -8.95 -6.06 -0.69
CA GLU A 140 -8.38 -7.22 -1.35
C GLU A 140 -6.91 -7.05 -1.71
N ASN A 141 -6.48 -5.83 -2.07
CA ASN A 141 -5.23 -5.62 -2.80
C ASN A 141 -4.25 -4.69 -2.08
N TYR A 142 -4.68 -3.96 -1.05
CA TYR A 142 -3.84 -2.99 -0.37
C TYR A 142 -3.62 -3.36 1.10
N ARG A 143 -2.41 -3.07 1.59
CA ARG A 143 -2.14 -2.99 3.02
C ARG A 143 -2.51 -1.59 3.49
N VAL A 144 -3.57 -1.51 4.27
CA VAL A 144 -4.15 -0.23 4.72
C VAL A 144 -3.49 0.22 6.01
N PHE A 145 -2.90 1.40 5.98
CA PHE A 145 -2.37 2.09 7.14
C PHE A 145 -3.27 3.27 7.52
N LEU A 146 -3.32 3.53 8.83
CA LEU A 146 -4.09 4.62 9.40
C LEU A 146 -3.23 5.40 10.39
N ASP A 147 -3.26 6.73 10.28
CA ASP A 147 -2.66 7.63 11.25
C ASP A 147 -3.68 8.15 12.27
N GLN A 148 -3.19 8.88 13.27
CA GLN A 148 -4.04 9.47 14.30
C GLN A 148 -4.95 10.58 13.79
N THR A 149 -4.61 11.27 12.70
CA THR A 149 -5.34 12.48 12.28
C THR A 149 -6.71 12.14 11.71
N ALA A 150 -6.83 11.03 10.99
CA ALA A 150 -8.14 10.54 10.55
C ALA A 150 -9.04 10.09 11.72
N LEU A 151 -8.46 9.56 12.81
CA LEU A 151 -9.21 9.16 14.01
C LEU A 151 -9.80 10.37 14.78
N TYR A 152 -9.30 11.59 14.56
CA TYR A 152 -9.85 12.80 15.17
C TYR A 152 -11.10 13.31 14.48
N GLU A 153 -11.38 12.86 13.25
CA GLU A 153 -12.49 13.35 12.46
C GLU A 153 -13.84 12.78 12.93
N ASN A 154 -14.85 13.65 12.95
CA ASN A 154 -16.20 13.25 13.32
C ASN A 154 -16.81 12.33 12.26
N GLY A 155 -17.47 11.25 12.68
CA GLY A 155 -18.11 10.27 11.78
C GLY A 155 -17.14 9.26 11.15
N PHE A 156 -15.84 9.35 11.44
CA PHE A 156 -14.84 8.41 10.92
C PHE A 156 -15.12 6.96 11.35
N SER A 157 -15.53 6.78 12.62
CA SER A 157 -15.75 5.46 13.21
C SER A 157 -16.81 4.65 12.46
N GLU A 158 -17.89 5.29 12.03
CA GLU A 158 -18.96 4.70 11.24
C GLU A 158 -18.53 4.51 9.79
N ALA A 159 -17.84 5.51 9.21
CA ALA A 159 -17.44 5.50 7.82
C ALA A 159 -16.41 4.40 7.50
N ILE A 160 -15.51 4.05 8.44
CA ILE A 160 -14.47 3.04 8.21
C ILE A 160 -14.99 1.60 8.33
N GLN A 161 -16.16 1.38 8.95
CA GLN A 161 -16.71 0.03 9.22
C GLN A 161 -16.80 -0.87 7.97
N PRO A 162 -17.26 -0.39 6.80
CA PRO A 162 -17.33 -1.23 5.61
C PRO A 162 -15.96 -1.74 5.20
N LEU A 163 -14.94 -0.87 5.17
CA LEU A 163 -13.57 -1.24 4.81
C LEU A 163 -12.96 -2.18 5.85
N SER A 164 -13.12 -1.90 7.14
CA SER A 164 -12.56 -2.75 8.20
C SER A 164 -13.22 -4.13 8.25
N GLY A 165 -14.52 -4.22 7.97
CA GLY A 165 -15.23 -5.49 7.85
C GLY A 165 -14.73 -6.34 6.66
N LEU A 166 -14.51 -5.71 5.52
CA LEU A 166 -13.95 -6.38 4.33
C LEU A 166 -12.51 -6.86 4.58
N LEU A 167 -11.67 -6.02 5.20
CA LEU A 167 -10.31 -6.41 5.58
C LEU A 167 -10.32 -7.63 6.49
N LYS A 168 -11.18 -7.62 7.52
CA LYS A 168 -11.32 -8.74 8.45
C LYS A 168 -11.76 -10.03 7.76
N ASN A 169 -12.72 -9.95 6.84
CA ASN A 169 -13.17 -11.11 6.05
C ASN A 169 -12.04 -11.71 5.18
N ASN A 170 -11.10 -10.87 4.76
CA ASN A 170 -9.91 -11.28 4.00
C ASN A 170 -8.74 -11.72 4.90
N GLY A 171 -8.92 -11.75 6.22
CA GLY A 171 -7.84 -12.07 7.18
C GLY A 171 -6.82 -10.95 7.36
N ASN A 172 -7.14 -9.72 6.91
CA ASN A 172 -6.30 -8.53 7.01
C ASN A 172 -6.82 -7.57 8.09
N LYS A 173 -5.95 -6.66 8.52
CA LYS A 173 -6.24 -5.64 9.53
C LYS A 173 -5.70 -4.28 9.09
N ILE A 174 -6.27 -3.21 9.63
CA ILE A 174 -5.72 -1.87 9.47
C ILE A 174 -4.46 -1.74 10.33
N ILE A 175 -3.35 -1.31 9.74
CA ILE A 175 -2.07 -1.17 10.43
C ILE A 175 -1.97 0.25 10.99
N ILE A 176 -1.72 0.37 12.29
CA ILE A 176 -1.53 1.67 12.96
C ILE A 176 -0.12 1.72 13.55
N PRO A 177 0.72 2.68 13.13
CA PRO A 177 2.03 2.84 13.74
C PRO A 177 1.94 3.16 15.23
N LEU A 178 2.84 2.58 16.04
CA LEU A 178 2.93 2.84 17.48
C LEU A 178 3.07 4.35 17.75
N ARG A 179 3.86 5.05 16.93
CA ARG A 179 4.03 6.51 17.01
C ARG A 179 2.72 7.28 16.85
N SER A 180 1.76 6.78 16.07
CA SER A 180 0.43 7.39 15.96
C SER A 180 -0.39 7.19 17.23
N VAL A 181 -0.29 6.03 17.87
CA VAL A 181 -0.94 5.76 19.16
C VAL A 181 -0.35 6.66 20.26
N GLU A 182 0.97 6.78 20.31
CA GLU A 182 1.66 7.67 21.25
C GLU A 182 1.31 9.14 21.01
N ALA A 183 1.10 9.57 19.76
CA ALA A 183 0.63 10.92 19.45
C ALA A 183 -0.76 11.21 20.05
N ILE A 184 -1.69 10.24 19.99
CA ILE A 184 -3.00 10.33 20.66
C ILE A 184 -2.81 10.46 22.16
N GLN A 185 -1.98 9.61 22.77
CA GLN A 185 -1.71 9.63 24.21
C GLN A 185 -1.09 10.95 24.68
N ASN A 186 -0.13 11.50 23.92
CA ASN A 186 0.49 12.78 24.22
C ASN A 186 -0.52 13.94 24.13
N GLN A 187 -1.50 13.85 23.24
CA GLN A 187 -2.55 14.86 23.12
C GLN A 187 -3.56 14.81 24.27
N MET A 188 -3.74 13.65 24.93
CA MET A 188 -4.56 13.53 26.14
C MET A 188 -3.99 14.27 27.36
N ILE A 189 -2.68 14.55 27.38
CA ILE A 189 -2.00 15.33 28.43
C ILE A 189 -1.79 16.80 28.03
N SER A 190 -2.36 17.24 26.91
CA SER A 190 -2.33 18.63 26.46
C SER A 190 -3.02 19.57 27.45
N THR A 191 -2.71 20.85 27.40
CA THR A 191 -3.42 21.89 28.16
C THR A 191 -4.72 22.34 27.47
N ASN A 192 -4.91 21.98 26.20
CA ASN A 192 -6.07 22.34 25.40
C ASN A 192 -7.22 21.34 25.57
N ARG A 193 -8.36 21.80 26.10
CA ARG A 193 -9.53 20.95 26.37
C ARG A 193 -10.12 20.31 25.11
N GLU A 194 -10.09 21.00 23.97
CA GLU A 194 -10.60 20.46 22.70
C GLU A 194 -9.72 19.31 22.22
N GLU A 195 -8.40 19.48 22.28
CA GLU A 195 -7.43 18.44 21.94
C GLU A 195 -7.58 17.19 22.82
N ILE A 196 -7.74 17.37 24.13
CA ILE A 196 -7.98 16.26 25.07
C ILE A 196 -9.26 15.51 24.68
N THR A 197 -10.33 16.25 24.36
CA THR A 197 -11.63 15.65 23.99
C THR A 197 -11.55 14.90 22.67
N MET A 198 -10.82 15.42 21.68
CA MET A 198 -10.54 14.73 20.41
C MET A 198 -9.72 13.46 20.65
N ALA A 199 -8.63 13.55 21.42
CA ALA A 199 -7.77 12.42 21.72
C ALA A 199 -8.49 11.30 22.49
N GLN A 200 -9.34 11.64 23.47
CA GLN A 200 -10.17 10.68 24.19
C GLN A 200 -11.14 9.92 23.27
N ARG A 201 -11.77 10.63 22.31
CA ARG A 201 -12.65 9.99 21.32
C ARG A 201 -11.87 9.08 20.38
N ALA A 202 -10.75 9.55 19.84
CA ALA A 202 -9.88 8.74 18.98
C ALA A 202 -9.37 7.49 19.70
N MET A 203 -8.95 7.61 20.97
CA MET A 203 -8.49 6.48 21.77
C MET A 203 -9.62 5.46 22.01
N LYS A 204 -10.85 5.93 22.26
CA LYS A 204 -12.02 5.05 22.38
C LYS A 204 -12.27 4.28 21.08
N ILE A 205 -12.27 4.96 19.93
CA ILE A 205 -12.44 4.34 18.61
C ILE A 205 -11.35 3.29 18.39
N LEU A 206 -10.10 3.62 18.68
CA LEU A 206 -8.97 2.69 18.54
C LEU A 206 -9.15 1.44 19.42
N MET A 207 -9.54 1.62 20.69
CA MET A 207 -9.81 0.49 21.59
C MET A 207 -10.95 -0.39 21.09
N ASP A 208 -12.04 0.21 20.62
CA ASP A 208 -13.18 -0.52 20.07
C ASP A 208 -12.78 -1.32 18.82
N MET A 209 -11.99 -0.73 17.92
CA MET A 209 -11.44 -1.42 16.74
C MET A 209 -10.50 -2.56 17.13
N GLN A 210 -9.69 -2.37 18.17
CA GLN A 210 -8.77 -3.39 18.67
C GLN A 210 -9.53 -4.57 19.31
N MET A 211 -10.59 -4.28 20.09
CA MET A 211 -11.46 -5.31 20.67
C MET A 211 -12.19 -6.13 19.60
N GLN A 212 -12.50 -5.52 18.45
CA GLN A 212 -13.12 -6.20 17.31
C GLN A 212 -12.12 -6.92 16.39
N ASP A 213 -10.83 -6.90 16.74
CA ASP A 213 -9.73 -7.48 15.96
C ASP A 213 -9.57 -6.87 14.55
N LEU A 214 -9.88 -5.58 14.41
CA LEU A 214 -9.85 -4.85 13.12
C LEU A 214 -8.52 -4.14 12.86
N VAL A 215 -7.73 -3.89 13.91
CA VAL A 215 -6.47 -3.13 13.84
C VAL A 215 -5.31 -3.94 14.39
N GLU A 216 -4.13 -3.66 13.85
CA GLU A 216 -2.86 -4.16 14.36
C GLU A 216 -1.92 -2.97 14.60
N ILE A 217 -1.41 -2.85 15.82
CA ILE A 217 -0.44 -1.80 16.18
C ILE A 217 0.97 -2.32 15.91
N ARG A 218 1.76 -1.59 15.12
CA ARG A 218 3.15 -1.95 14.78
C ARG A 218 4.10 -0.78 14.98
N GLY A 219 5.33 -1.04 15.41
CA GLY A 219 6.37 -0.02 15.51
C GLY A 219 7.43 -0.36 16.54
N GLU A 220 8.52 0.40 16.52
CA GLU A 220 9.65 0.24 17.42
C GLU A 220 9.84 1.49 18.29
N LYS A 221 10.44 1.33 19.47
CA LYS A 221 10.76 2.47 20.35
C LYS A 221 11.78 3.44 19.74
N SER A 222 12.55 2.97 18.76
CA SER A 222 13.57 3.71 18.00
C SER A 222 12.98 4.61 16.91
N ASP A 223 11.71 4.41 16.53
CA ASP A 223 11.02 5.23 15.52
C ASP A 223 11.10 6.71 15.90
N SER A 224 11.29 7.63 14.95
CA SER A 224 11.54 9.04 15.31
C SER A 224 10.24 9.83 15.56
N ASN A 225 9.45 10.06 14.53
CA ASN A 225 8.14 10.70 14.62
C ASN A 225 7.17 10.05 13.61
N VAL A 226 5.88 10.37 13.71
CA VAL A 226 4.85 9.76 12.85
C VAL A 226 5.21 9.87 11.36
N ILE A 227 5.59 11.07 10.91
CA ILE A 227 5.85 11.32 9.49
C ILE A 227 7.07 10.52 8.99
N SER A 228 8.20 10.60 9.69
CA SER A 228 9.41 9.89 9.29
C SER A 228 9.25 8.37 9.35
N THR A 229 8.47 7.85 10.31
CA THR A 229 8.12 6.42 10.36
C THR A 229 7.28 6.00 9.16
N PHE A 230 6.26 6.78 8.78
CA PHE A 230 5.49 6.49 7.58
C PHE A 230 6.35 6.52 6.32
N VAL A 231 7.16 7.56 6.14
CA VAL A 231 8.04 7.70 4.96
C VAL A 231 9.03 6.54 4.88
N SER A 232 9.68 6.15 5.98
CA SER A 232 10.67 5.06 5.97
C SER A 232 10.03 3.70 5.69
N VAL A 233 8.88 3.41 6.30
CA VAL A 233 8.11 2.18 6.07
C VAL A 233 7.63 2.12 4.62
N PHE A 234 7.07 3.21 4.11
CA PHE A 234 6.51 3.23 2.76
C PHE A 234 7.59 3.16 1.69
N ALA A 235 8.71 3.87 1.86
CA ALA A 235 9.87 3.76 0.97
C ALA A 235 10.42 2.32 0.93
N LYS A 236 10.48 1.63 2.07
CA LYS A 236 10.94 0.25 2.16
C LYS A 236 9.99 -0.74 1.49
N PHE A 237 8.68 -0.62 1.72
CA PHE A 237 7.72 -1.66 1.35
C PHE A 237 6.96 -1.41 0.04
N LYS A 238 6.99 -0.20 -0.54
CA LYS A 238 6.31 0.09 -1.82
C LYS A 238 6.85 -0.72 -3.00
N CYS A 239 8.05 -1.30 -2.89
CA CYS A 239 8.63 -2.15 -3.94
C CYS A 239 8.14 -3.60 -3.91
N VAL A 240 7.44 -4.01 -2.85
CA VAL A 240 6.99 -5.40 -2.66
C VAL A 240 5.51 -5.52 -2.31
N ASN A 241 4.89 -4.44 -1.84
CA ASN A 241 3.50 -4.40 -1.42
C ASN A 241 2.79 -3.16 -1.97
N ARG A 242 1.50 -3.31 -2.26
CA ARG A 242 0.62 -2.17 -2.50
C ARG A 242 0.19 -1.59 -1.15
N LEU A 243 0.42 -0.30 -0.99
CA LEU A 243 0.22 0.40 0.27
C LEU A 243 -0.88 1.44 0.12
N ALA A 244 -1.77 1.51 1.10
CA ALA A 244 -2.76 2.57 1.22
C ALA A 244 -2.56 3.30 2.54
N LEU A 245 -2.61 4.63 2.52
CA LEU A 245 -2.56 5.47 3.72
C LEU A 245 -3.87 6.24 3.84
N ILE A 246 -4.49 6.17 5.00
CA ILE A 246 -5.59 7.05 5.39
C ILE A 246 -5.02 8.09 6.36
N THR A 247 -4.99 9.36 5.92
CA THR A 247 -4.50 10.49 6.73
C THR A 247 -5.25 11.78 6.39
N CYS A 248 -5.46 12.61 7.41
CA CYS A 248 -5.93 13.99 7.27
C CYS A 248 -4.79 15.02 7.46
N ASP A 249 -3.54 14.57 7.69
CA ASP A 249 -2.35 15.40 7.74
C ASP A 249 -1.81 15.68 6.33
N ARG A 250 -1.98 16.93 5.88
CA ARG A 250 -1.50 17.39 4.57
C ARG A 250 0.02 17.24 4.39
N LYS A 251 0.82 17.44 5.45
CA LYS A 251 2.29 17.31 5.36
C LYS A 251 2.67 15.85 5.13
N LEU A 252 2.04 14.95 5.88
CA LEU A 252 2.25 13.51 5.70
C LEU A 252 1.80 13.06 4.30
N ALA A 253 0.57 13.41 3.90
CA ALA A 253 0.05 13.08 2.57
C ALA A 253 0.99 13.55 1.46
N LYS A 254 1.49 14.80 1.53
CA LYS A 254 2.43 15.34 0.54
C LYS A 254 3.75 14.58 0.48
N GLN A 255 4.31 14.17 1.62
CA GLN A 255 5.56 13.40 1.66
C GLN A 255 5.38 11.99 1.09
N ILE A 256 4.23 11.36 1.33
CA ILE A 256 3.94 10.04 0.80
C ILE A 256 3.65 10.09 -0.70
N GLU A 257 2.91 11.09 -1.19
CA GLU A 257 2.72 11.32 -2.62
C GLU A 257 4.05 11.60 -3.34
N ALA A 258 5.02 12.25 -2.69
CA ALA A 258 6.34 12.43 -3.27
C ALA A 258 7.07 11.09 -3.53
N LEU A 259 6.82 10.05 -2.74
CA LEU A 259 7.39 8.71 -2.96
C LEU A 259 6.84 8.02 -4.22
N ASN A 260 5.67 8.45 -4.71
CA ASN A 260 5.10 7.95 -5.97
C ASN A 260 5.88 8.45 -7.19
N ASN A 261 6.56 9.59 -7.06
CA ASN A 261 7.32 10.25 -8.11
C ASN A 261 8.84 9.96 -8.06
N ASP A 262 9.28 9.14 -7.11
CA ASP A 262 10.69 8.77 -6.95
C ASP A 262 11.16 7.82 -8.07
N GLU A 263 12.43 7.97 -8.50
CA GLU A 263 13.08 7.17 -9.54
C GLU A 263 13.27 5.69 -9.13
N MET A 264 13.22 5.38 -7.83
CA MET A 264 13.42 4.03 -7.28
C MET A 264 12.38 2.98 -7.72
N GLY A 265 11.31 3.37 -8.43
CA GLY A 265 10.25 2.46 -8.85
C GLY A 265 9.37 1.98 -7.69
N GLY A 266 8.50 1.00 -7.92
CA GLY A 266 7.56 0.50 -6.91
C GLY A 266 6.09 0.66 -7.30
N PHE A 267 5.22 0.05 -6.49
CA PHE A 267 3.78 0.25 -6.59
C PHE A 267 3.40 1.67 -6.20
N HIS A 268 2.45 2.25 -6.93
CA HIS A 268 1.85 3.52 -6.55
C HIS A 268 1.12 3.37 -5.21
N ILE A 269 1.39 4.29 -4.30
CA ILE A 269 0.81 4.33 -2.97
C ILE A 269 -0.52 5.08 -3.05
N LEU A 270 -1.59 4.47 -2.54
CA LEU A 270 -2.91 5.09 -2.51
C LEU A 270 -3.02 5.98 -1.26
N VAL A 271 -3.18 7.29 -1.41
CA VAL A 271 -3.36 8.21 -0.28
C VAL A 271 -4.80 8.70 -0.22
N LEU A 272 -5.45 8.42 0.90
CA LEU A 272 -6.86 8.72 1.17
C LEU A 272 -6.99 9.72 2.30
N LYS A 273 -8.01 10.57 2.20
CA LYS A 273 -8.49 11.49 3.22
C LYS A 273 -9.93 11.13 3.56
N TYR A 274 -10.32 11.30 4.82
CA TYR A 274 -11.71 11.28 5.22
C TYR A 274 -12.22 12.73 5.40
N GLU A 275 -13.41 13.02 4.87
CA GLU A 275 -14.08 14.30 5.07
C GLU A 275 -15.49 14.07 5.63
N ASN A 276 -15.78 14.69 6.77
CA ASN A 276 -17.07 14.56 7.42
C ASN A 276 -18.21 14.98 6.47
N GLY A 277 -19.21 14.11 6.31
CA GLY A 277 -20.35 14.30 5.40
C GLY A 277 -20.08 14.01 3.92
N LYS A 278 -18.82 13.85 3.50
CA LYS A 278 -18.45 13.48 2.12
C LYS A 278 -17.88 12.07 1.99
N GLY A 279 -17.37 11.50 3.09
CA GLY A 279 -16.78 10.17 3.12
C GLY A 279 -15.29 10.17 2.76
N PHE A 280 -14.81 9.03 2.29
CA PHE A 280 -13.40 8.87 1.88
C PHE A 280 -13.20 9.40 0.46
N ARG A 281 -12.08 10.07 0.24
CA ARG A 281 -11.64 10.49 -1.10
C ARG A 281 -10.13 10.47 -1.23
N LYS A 282 -9.64 10.46 -2.46
CA LYS A 282 -8.21 10.64 -2.75
C LYS A 282 -7.79 12.08 -2.47
N TRP A 283 -6.54 12.25 -2.06
CA TRP A 283 -5.89 13.56 -2.08
C TRP A 283 -5.73 14.03 -3.52
N GLN A 284 -5.96 15.32 -3.76
CA GLN A 284 -5.83 15.96 -5.08
C GLN A 284 -4.76 17.04 -5.05
N GLU A 285 -4.23 17.45 -6.21
CA GLU A 285 -3.22 18.52 -6.30
C GLU A 285 -3.68 19.82 -5.62
N GLU A 286 -4.97 20.14 -5.72
CA GLU A 286 -5.60 21.31 -5.10
C GLU A 286 -5.49 21.31 -3.57
N ASP A 287 -5.55 20.13 -2.94
CA ASP A 287 -5.43 19.99 -1.48
C ASP A 287 -4.02 20.39 -0.99
N PHE A 288 -3.03 20.37 -1.88
CA PHE A 288 -1.63 20.70 -1.59
C PHE A 288 -1.26 22.15 -1.91
N GLN A 289 -2.20 22.96 -2.39
CA GLN A 289 -2.01 24.41 -2.58
C GLN A 289 -2.28 25.16 -1.26
N ASP A 290 -1.43 26.12 -0.90
CA ASP A 290 -1.61 26.89 0.33
C ASP A 290 -2.82 27.82 0.19
N LYS A 291 -3.69 27.85 1.21
CA LYS A 291 -4.81 28.80 1.26
C LYS A 291 -4.33 30.26 1.17
N GLU A 292 -3.14 30.57 1.67
CA GLU A 292 -2.51 31.89 1.54
C GLU A 292 -2.11 32.23 0.09
N SER A 293 -1.80 31.24 -0.75
CA SER A 293 -1.50 31.47 -2.17
C SER A 293 -2.78 31.75 -2.97
N ILE A 294 -3.89 31.10 -2.61
CA ILE A 294 -5.21 31.33 -3.23
C ILE A 294 -5.75 32.71 -2.85
N GLU A 295 -5.63 33.14 -1.59
CA GLU A 295 -5.97 34.52 -1.19
C GLU A 295 -5.09 35.57 -1.86
N LYS A 296 -3.78 35.33 -2.04
CA LYS A 296 -2.91 36.25 -2.79
C LYS A 296 -3.25 36.31 -4.29
N ILE A 297 -3.71 35.21 -4.89
CA ILE A 297 -4.18 35.20 -6.28
C ILE A 297 -5.50 35.97 -6.40
N TYR A 298 -6.43 35.80 -5.46
CA TYR A 298 -7.69 36.56 -5.45
C TYR A 298 -7.47 38.06 -5.19
N ILE A 299 -6.63 38.41 -4.22
CA ILE A 299 -6.26 39.81 -3.92
C ILE A 299 -5.50 40.46 -5.08
N ASN A 300 -4.67 39.72 -5.82
CA ASN A 300 -4.03 40.24 -7.04
C ASN A 300 -4.99 40.31 -8.24
N SER A 301 -5.99 39.45 -8.32
CA SER A 301 -6.99 39.50 -9.39
C SER A 301 -8.01 40.64 -9.21
N GLU A 302 -8.30 41.03 -7.96
CA GLU A 302 -9.14 42.21 -7.67
C GLU A 302 -8.37 43.53 -7.82
N ASN A 303 -7.04 43.54 -7.70
CA ASN A 303 -6.21 44.73 -7.88
C ASN A 303 -5.76 45.01 -9.33
N ILE A 304 -6.22 44.25 -10.33
CA ILE A 304 -5.91 44.49 -11.76
C ILE A 304 -7.07 45.17 -12.52
N GLN A 305 -8.19 45.48 -11.85
CA GLN A 305 -9.25 46.33 -12.41
C GLN A 305 -9.31 47.71 -11.76
N GLU A 306 -8.23 48.50 -11.86
CA GLU A 306 -8.30 49.97 -11.98
C GLU A 306 -6.91 50.57 -12.14
N GLN A 307 -6.49 50.81 -13.39
CA GLN A 307 -5.87 52.04 -13.88
C GLN A 307 -5.32 51.81 -15.29
N ASN A 308 -6.21 51.83 -16.27
CA ASN A 308 -5.86 52.33 -17.60
C ASN A 308 -5.98 53.85 -17.56
N LYS A 309 -4.84 54.55 -17.59
CA LYS A 309 -4.75 55.88 -18.17
C LYS A 309 -3.32 56.14 -18.63
N ASP A 310 -3.20 56.20 -19.96
CA ASP A 310 -2.24 56.90 -20.81
C ASP A 310 -1.03 57.54 -20.13
N ASP A 311 0.18 57.18 -20.57
CA ASP A 311 1.01 58.13 -21.32
C ASP A 311 2.22 57.45 -22.01
N GLU A 312 2.31 57.71 -23.32
CA GLU A 312 3.50 57.92 -24.16
C GLU A 312 4.76 57.01 -24.10
N LEU A 313 4.93 56.22 -25.18
CA LEU A 313 6.07 56.24 -26.10
C LEU A 313 7.52 56.43 -25.55
N LYS A 314 8.34 55.37 -25.66
CA LYS A 314 9.46 55.24 -26.64
C LYS A 314 10.35 54.03 -26.30
N GLY A 315 10.70 53.25 -27.32
CA GLY A 315 11.66 52.16 -27.22
C GLY A 315 13.09 52.59 -27.53
N TRP A 316 14.04 51.74 -27.17
CA TRP A 316 15.33 51.43 -27.81
C TRP A 316 15.68 50.02 -27.25
N GLY A 317 15.95 48.98 -28.03
CA GLY A 317 17.06 48.93 -28.97
C GLY A 317 18.36 48.74 -28.20
N VAL A 318 18.67 47.48 -27.87
CA VAL A 318 19.97 46.79 -27.63
C VAL A 318 21.18 47.59 -27.11
N ILE A 319 22.03 46.85 -26.36
CA ILE A 319 23.48 47.00 -26.08
C ILE A 319 23.68 47.23 -24.57
N SER A 320 24.42 46.43 -23.80
CA SER A 320 25.58 45.54 -24.03
C SER A 320 25.60 44.38 -23.02
#